data_AF-A0A0Q7K7U1-F1
#
_entry.id   AF-A0A0Q7K7U1-F1
#
_cell.length_a   1.000
_cell.length_b   1.000
_cell.length_c   1.000
_cell.angle_alpha   90.00
_cell.angle_beta   90.00
_cell.angle_gamma   90.00
#
_symmetry.space_group_name_H-M   'P 1'
#
loop_
_entity.id
_entity.type
_entity.pdbx_description
1 polymer ?
#
loop_
_entity_poly.entity_id
_entity_poly.type
_entity_poly.pdbx_seq_one_letter_code
_entity_poly.pdbx_strand_id
1 'polypeptide(L)'
;MKVWTKVEVAEGIDYYVTAEEDFKCSINIEAWEYYDEECDIDHENWKKYNEKWEVVAVVFAIVKEDKGEIRVQYEEDDYDAHKSNLLIQKAVKEGMELMREELDDYFSEVL
;
A
#
# COMPACT_ATOMS: atom_id res chain seq x y z
N MET A 1 -19.48 21.29 1.28
CA MET A 1 -18.13 20.71 1.26
C MET A 1 -18.23 19.28 1.77
N LYS A 2 -18.00 18.27 0.92
CA LYS A 2 -17.90 16.86 1.35
C LYS A 2 -16.45 16.43 1.12
N VAL A 3 -15.73 16.19 2.21
CA VAL A 3 -14.37 15.64 2.21
C VAL A 3 -14.49 14.17 2.58
N TRP A 4 -13.77 13.31 1.87
CA TRP A 4 -13.77 11.87 2.12
C TRP A 4 -12.35 11.41 2.37
N THR A 5 -12.16 10.46 3.28
CA THR A 5 -10.90 9.73 3.35
C THR A 5 -10.87 8.73 2.21
N LYS A 6 -9.84 8.83 1.38
CA LYS A 6 -9.55 7.89 0.32
C LYS A 6 -8.34 7.06 0.71
N VAL A 7 -8.39 5.76 0.45
CA VAL A 7 -7.30 4.82 0.74
C VAL A 7 -7.17 3.90 -0.46
N GLU A 8 -5.96 3.81 -1.03
CA GLU A 8 -5.67 2.97 -2.19
C GLU A 8 -4.28 2.34 -2.07
N VAL A 9 -4.04 1.31 -2.88
CA VAL A 9 -2.72 0.74 -3.08
C VAL A 9 -1.92 1.68 -4.00
N ALA A 10 -0.63 1.86 -3.75
CA ALA A 10 0.25 2.65 -4.61
C ALA A 10 0.32 2.09 -6.05
N GLU A 11 0.66 2.94 -7.01
CA GLU A 11 0.65 2.58 -8.45
C GLU A 11 1.81 1.67 -8.87
N GLY A 12 2.82 1.47 -8.02
CA GLY A 12 4.01 0.69 -8.34
C GLY A 12 4.43 -0.24 -7.21
N ILE A 13 5.08 -1.34 -7.58
CA ILE A 13 5.72 -2.29 -6.67
C ILE A 13 7.21 -1.96 -6.62
N ASP A 14 7.72 -1.83 -5.40
CA ASP A 14 9.15 -1.66 -5.15
C ASP A 14 9.83 -3.03 -5.04
N TYR A 15 10.87 -3.27 -5.83
CA TYR A 15 11.62 -4.53 -5.83
C TYR A 15 13.01 -4.33 -5.22
N TYR A 16 13.41 -5.27 -4.37
CA TYR A 16 14.71 -5.30 -3.70
C TYR A 16 15.40 -6.62 -4.03
N VAL A 17 16.59 -6.53 -4.61
CA VAL A 17 17.49 -7.67 -4.76
C VAL A 17 18.60 -7.49 -3.74
N THR A 18 18.64 -8.36 -2.72
CA THR A 18 19.74 -8.35 -1.74
C THR A 18 20.58 -9.61 -1.91
N ALA A 19 21.85 -9.56 -1.53
CA ALA A 19 22.75 -10.71 -1.64
C ALA A 19 22.42 -11.85 -0.64
N GLU A 20 21.48 -11.63 0.29
CA GLU A 20 21.11 -12.55 1.39
C GLU A 20 19.61 -12.93 1.42
N GLU A 21 18.75 -12.26 0.65
CA GLU A 21 17.32 -12.60 0.49
C GLU A 21 17.03 -12.81 -1.00
N ASP A 22 16.59 -14.01 -1.37
CA ASP A 22 16.51 -14.44 -2.78
C ASP A 22 15.48 -13.64 -3.60
N PHE A 23 14.48 -13.02 -2.95
CA PHE A 23 13.59 -12.02 -3.54
C PHE A 23 12.84 -11.23 -2.47
N LYS A 24 12.66 -9.92 -2.66
CA LYS A 24 11.80 -9.10 -1.81
C LYS A 24 11.12 -8.02 -2.64
N CYS A 25 9.81 -7.85 -2.46
CA CYS A 25 9.08 -6.72 -3.02
C CYS A 25 8.11 -6.13 -2.00
N SER A 26 7.68 -4.89 -2.23
CA SER A 26 6.71 -4.22 -1.38
C SER A 26 5.80 -3.28 -2.14
N ILE A 27 4.64 -3.00 -1.55
CA ILE A 27 3.71 -1.99 -2.03
C ILE A 27 3.13 -1.20 -0.87
N ASN A 28 3.06 0.12 -1.04
CA ASN A 28 2.53 1.03 -0.04
C ASN A 28 1.00 1.10 -0.12
N ILE A 29 0.38 1.26 1.04
CA ILE A 29 -1.03 1.62 1.17
C ILE A 29 -1.08 3.09 1.55
N GLU A 30 -1.70 3.89 0.70
CA GLU A 30 -1.70 5.34 0.79
C GLU A 30 -3.08 5.86 1.17
N ALA A 31 -3.15 6.77 2.13
CA ALA A 31 -4.36 7.46 2.54
C ALA A 31 -4.22 8.97 2.29
N TRP A 32 -5.34 9.61 1.92
CA TRP A 32 -5.41 11.06 1.77
C TRP A 32 -6.85 11.57 1.87
N GLU A 33 -6.99 12.89 2.05
CA GLU A 33 -8.27 13.56 1.94
C GLU A 33 -8.59 13.83 0.46
N TYR A 34 -9.67 13.22 -0.02
CA TYR A 34 -10.19 13.43 -1.38
C TYR A 34 -11.31 14.46 -1.38
N TYR A 35 -11.24 15.36 -2.35
CA TYR A 35 -12.25 16.37 -2.62
C TYR A 35 -12.91 16.15 -3.97
N ASP A 36 -14.25 16.16 -3.97
CA ASP A 36 -15.06 15.96 -5.18
C ASP A 36 -15.14 17.26 -6.00
N GLU A 37 -14.59 17.22 -7.23
CA GLU A 37 -14.42 18.36 -8.15
C GLU A 37 -15.74 18.98 -8.63
N GLU A 38 -16.90 18.31 -8.46
CA GLU A 38 -18.21 18.90 -8.76
C GLU A 38 -18.60 20.05 -7.81
N CYS A 39 -17.83 20.29 -6.76
CA CYS A 39 -18.01 21.44 -5.88
C CYS A 39 -17.20 22.65 -6.37
N ASP A 40 -17.91 23.68 -6.83
CA ASP A 40 -17.40 24.97 -7.30
C ASP A 40 -16.54 25.67 -6.22
N ILE A 41 -15.22 25.49 -6.25
CA ILE A 41 -14.31 26.23 -5.36
C ILE A 41 -13.01 26.64 -6.06
N ASP A 42 -12.88 27.94 -6.26
CA ASP A 42 -11.61 28.64 -6.41
C ASP A 42 -11.02 28.81 -4.98
N HIS A 43 -10.21 27.85 -4.51
CA HIS A 43 -9.61 27.91 -3.16
C HIS A 43 -8.12 27.60 -3.18
N GLU A 44 -7.31 28.43 -2.53
CA GLU A 44 -5.85 28.24 -2.34
C GLU A 44 -5.45 26.91 -1.68
N ASN A 45 -6.41 26.18 -1.08
CA ASN A 45 -6.17 24.92 -0.38
C ASN A 45 -6.39 23.67 -1.25
N TRP A 46 -6.73 23.80 -2.54
CA TRP A 46 -6.99 22.65 -3.43
C TRP A 46 -5.80 21.68 -3.48
N LYS A 47 -4.56 22.19 -3.48
CA LYS A 47 -3.34 21.35 -3.43
C LYS A 47 -3.22 20.48 -2.19
N LYS A 48 -3.83 20.88 -1.08
CA LYS A 48 -3.82 20.09 0.16
C LYS A 48 -4.69 18.83 0.01
N TYR A 49 -5.71 18.89 -0.84
CA TYR A 49 -6.63 17.80 -1.12
C TYR A 49 -6.21 17.11 -2.41
N ASN A 50 -6.43 15.81 -2.54
CA ASN A 50 -6.07 15.01 -3.73
C ASN A 50 -4.56 14.76 -3.96
N GLU A 51 -3.65 15.32 -3.17
CA GLU A 51 -2.25 14.86 -3.15
C GLU A 51 -2.13 13.64 -2.21
N LYS A 52 -1.58 12.52 -2.71
CA LYS A 52 -1.30 11.32 -1.90
C LYS A 52 -0.15 11.66 -0.93
N TRP A 53 -0.37 11.50 0.37
CA TRP A 53 0.58 12.03 1.37
C TRP A 53 0.94 11.07 2.50
N GLU A 54 0.05 10.15 2.88
CA GLU A 54 0.26 9.33 4.08
C GLU A 54 0.36 7.85 3.72
N VAL A 55 1.51 7.24 4.00
CA VAL A 55 1.67 5.78 3.95
C VAL A 55 1.18 5.21 5.26
N VAL A 56 0.02 4.56 5.23
CA VAL A 56 -0.63 4.04 6.44
C VAL A 56 -0.27 2.58 6.73
N ALA A 57 0.19 1.86 5.71
CA ALA A 57 0.71 0.50 5.82
C ALA A 57 1.64 0.18 4.65
N VAL A 58 2.51 -0.81 4.83
CA VAL A 58 3.33 -1.39 3.77
C VAL A 58 3.13 -2.89 3.75
N VAL A 59 2.81 -3.44 2.58
CA VAL A 59 2.71 -4.89 2.37
C VAL A 59 4.00 -5.37 1.70
N PHE A 60 4.61 -6.42 2.23
CA PHE A 60 5.85 -7.00 1.75
C PHE A 60 5.62 -8.45 1.31
N ALA A 61 6.25 -8.85 0.21
CA ALA A 61 6.51 -10.24 -0.12
C ALA A 61 8.03 -10.51 0.02
N ILE A 62 8.38 -11.61 0.68
CA ILE A 62 9.77 -11.99 0.95
C ILE A 62 9.93 -13.47 0.62
N VAL A 63 10.94 -13.81 -0.18
CA VAL A 63 11.39 -15.19 -0.41
C VAL A 63 12.76 -15.36 0.22
N LYS A 64 12.88 -16.42 1.03
CA LYS A 64 14.18 -16.91 1.51
C LYS A 64 14.29 -18.38 1.22
N GLU A 65 15.37 -18.78 0.57
CA GLU A 65 15.57 -20.16 0.12
C GLU A 65 14.38 -20.54 -0.79
N ASP A 66 13.51 -21.45 -0.35
CA ASP A 66 12.34 -21.93 -1.09
C ASP A 66 11.00 -21.54 -0.42
N LYS A 67 11.00 -20.54 0.46
CA LYS A 67 9.80 -20.15 1.23
C LYS A 67 9.44 -18.69 1.01
N GLY A 68 8.24 -18.48 0.47
CA GLY A 68 7.61 -17.16 0.35
C GLY A 68 6.75 -16.83 1.57
N GLU A 69 6.84 -15.60 2.05
CA GLU A 69 5.97 -15.04 3.08
C GLU A 69 5.47 -13.65 2.68
N ILE A 70 4.23 -13.31 3.09
CA ILE A 70 3.69 -11.96 2.95
C ILE A 70 3.52 -11.36 4.34
N ARG A 71 4.03 -10.14 4.54
CA ARG A 71 3.95 -9.40 5.81
C ARG A 71 3.31 -8.05 5.59
N VAL A 72 2.63 -7.53 6.62
CA VAL A 72 2.08 -6.17 6.64
C VAL A 72 2.71 -5.42 7.80
N GLN A 73 3.24 -4.25 7.53
CA GLN A 73 3.80 -3.33 8.51
C GLN A 73 2.91 -2.09 8.60
N TYR A 74 2.73 -1.61 9.83
CA TYR A 74 2.10 -0.33 10.14
C TYR A 74 3.10 0.51 10.94
N GLU A 75 2.93 1.83 10.96
CA GLU A 75 3.65 2.68 11.91
C GLU A 75 3.22 2.36 13.35
N GLU A 76 4.19 2.36 14.28
CA GLU A 76 3.95 1.94 15.67
C GLU A 76 2.97 2.88 16.39
N ASP A 77 3.13 4.19 16.18
CA ASP A 77 2.33 5.22 16.83
C ASP A 77 0.84 5.16 16.44
N ASP A 78 0.54 4.71 15.22
CA ASP A 78 -0.81 4.64 14.66
C ASP A 78 -1.31 3.21 14.42
N TYR A 79 -0.61 2.21 14.95
CA TYR A 79 -0.88 0.79 14.69
C TYR A 79 -2.34 0.40 14.91
N ASP A 80 -2.90 0.72 16.08
CA ASP A 80 -4.27 0.32 16.43
C ASP A 80 -5.31 1.06 15.58
N ALA A 81 -5.05 2.32 15.23
CA ALA A 81 -5.94 3.12 14.39
C ALA A 81 -5.95 2.60 12.94
N HIS A 82 -4.78 2.39 12.35
CA HIS A 82 -4.66 1.95 10.96
C HIS A 82 -5.12 0.50 10.78
N LYS A 83 -4.75 -0.39 11.70
CA LYS A 83 -5.16 -1.80 11.65
C LYS A 83 -6.67 -2.00 11.77
N SER A 84 -7.37 -1.16 12.54
CA SER A 84 -8.81 -1.30 12.76
C SER A 84 -9.68 -0.58 11.71
N ASN A 85 -9.09 0.26 10.87
CA ASN A 85 -9.80 1.00 9.83
C ASN A 85 -10.17 0.10 8.64
N LEU A 86 -11.46 0.04 8.30
CA LEU A 86 -11.99 -0.83 7.24
C LEU A 86 -11.48 -0.47 5.83
N LEU A 87 -11.26 0.81 5.54
CA LEU A 87 -10.73 1.24 4.24
C LEU A 87 -9.29 0.77 4.06
N ILE A 88 -8.48 0.92 5.12
CA ILE A 88 -7.10 0.44 5.17
C ILE A 88 -7.05 -1.08 5.08
N GLN A 89 -7.89 -1.81 5.82
CA GLN A 89 -7.95 -3.27 5.73
C GLN A 89 -8.28 -3.76 4.31
N LYS A 90 -9.19 -3.08 3.62
CA LYS A 90 -9.56 -3.41 2.24
C LYS A 90 -8.38 -3.20 1.29
N ALA A 91 -7.71 -2.06 1.37
CA ALA A 91 -6.53 -1.77 0.55
C ALA A 91 -5.34 -2.71 0.88
N VAL A 92 -5.13 -3.03 2.16
CA VAL A 92 -4.13 -4.03 2.58
C VAL A 92 -4.44 -5.40 1.97
N LYS A 93 -5.70 -5.82 1.94
CA LYS A 93 -6.09 -7.09 1.31
C LYS A 93 -5.80 -7.09 -0.19
N GLU A 94 -6.08 -5.99 -0.88
CA GLU A 94 -5.75 -5.81 -2.30
C GLU A 94 -4.23 -5.84 -2.53
N GLY A 95 -3.45 -5.15 -1.70
CA GLY A 95 -1.98 -5.22 -1.73
C GLY A 95 -1.43 -6.62 -1.47
N MET A 96 -2.03 -7.39 -0.54
CA MET A 96 -1.64 -8.78 -0.28
C MET A 96 -1.96 -9.72 -1.46
N GLU A 97 -3.00 -9.44 -2.23
CA GLU A 97 -3.31 -10.21 -3.45
C GLU A 97 -2.26 -9.95 -4.53
N LEU A 98 -1.88 -8.68 -4.76
CA LEU A 98 -0.79 -8.33 -5.67
C LEU A 98 0.56 -8.95 -5.26
N MET A 99 0.93 -8.87 -3.99
CA MET A 99 2.16 -9.51 -3.49
C MET A 99 2.15 -11.04 -3.63
N ARG A 100 0.97 -11.67 -3.61
CA ARG A 100 0.86 -13.11 -3.88
C ARG A 100 1.12 -13.41 -5.35
N GLU A 101 0.56 -12.62 -6.27
CA GLU A 101 0.79 -12.77 -7.71
C GLU A 101 2.28 -12.66 -8.02
N GLU A 102 2.99 -11.67 -7.44
CA GLU A 102 4.45 -11.53 -7.60
C GLU A 102 5.25 -12.73 -7.08
N LEU A 103 4.84 -13.31 -5.95
CA LEU A 103 5.49 -14.51 -5.41
C LEU A 103 5.25 -15.72 -6.32
N ASP A 104 4.02 -15.91 -6.78
CA ASP A 104 3.66 -17.02 -7.67
C ASP A 104 4.42 -16.92 -9.00
N ASP A 105 4.52 -15.71 -9.56
CA ASP A 105 5.30 -15.44 -10.78
C ASP A 105 6.78 -15.76 -10.56
N TYR A 106 7.39 -15.28 -9.47
CA TYR A 106 8.78 -15.60 -9.13
C TYR A 106 9.02 -17.12 -9.03
N PHE A 107 8.15 -17.86 -8.32
CA PHE A 107 8.29 -19.31 -8.20
C PHE A 107 8.09 -20.04 -9.54
N SER A 108 7.29 -19.48 -10.45
CA SER A 108 7.07 -20.06 -11.79
C SER A 108 8.26 -19.86 -12.74
N GLU A 109 9.04 -18.79 -12.59
CA GLU A 109 10.21 -18.50 -13.42
C GLU A 109 11.47 -19.26 -12.97
N VAL A 110 11.54 -19.63 -11.69
CA VAL A 110 12.70 -20.32 -11.08
C VAL A 110 12.60 -21.86 -11.20
N LEU A 111 11.40 -22.41 -11.42
CA LEU A 111 11.13 -23.86 -11.58
C LEU A 111 11.11 -24.34 -13.04
#